data_AF-A0A180GJT9-F1
#
_entry.id   AF-A0A180GJT9-F1
#
_cell.length_a   1.000
_cell.length_b   1.000
_cell.length_c   1.000
_cell.angle_alpha   90.00
_cell.angle_beta   90.00
_cell.angle_gamma   90.00
#
_symmetry.space_group_name_H-M   'P 1'
#
loop_
_entity.id
_entity.type
_entity.pdbx_description
1 polymer ?
#
loop_
_entity_poly.entity_id
_entity_poly.type
_entity_poly.pdbx_seq_one_letter_code
_entity_poly.pdbx_strand_id
1 'polypeptide(L)'
;MLFKYLLAPVAFAAASVPSYSPGEKSVYKTFDFQTAVTATTQYEKSITSACGQDKVQDVISDLNHIYKPVAENTEKFRSSIEKYDANFLSEQAVIFSGFLKSFENILKAISQRPKIYQSCNAKFSQFDNKFSVIITEFKRDDINLGPAFSKVKLDISLFAKLGFKFQQELGY
;
A
#
# COMPACT_ATOMS: atom_id res chain seq x y z
N MET A 1 19.57 5.40 -55.09
CA MET A 1 18.60 5.88 -54.08
C MET A 1 18.14 4.68 -53.25
N LEU A 2 17.74 4.94 -52.00
CA LEU A 2 17.23 4.03 -50.95
C LEU A 2 18.29 3.43 -50.02
N PHE A 3 18.70 4.19 -48.99
CA PHE A 3 18.14 4.18 -47.61
C PHE A 3 18.66 2.96 -46.82
N LYS A 4 19.81 3.08 -46.15
CA LYS A 4 20.04 3.62 -44.79
C LYS A 4 19.32 2.82 -43.68
N TYR A 5 20.12 2.56 -42.63
CA TYR A 5 19.79 2.11 -41.27
C TYR A 5 19.88 0.60 -41.00
N LEU A 6 21.13 0.15 -40.81
CA LEU A 6 21.46 -0.88 -39.83
C LEU A 6 21.02 -0.35 -38.45
N LEU A 7 19.94 -0.89 -37.89
CA LEU A 7 19.60 -0.77 -36.48
C LEU A 7 19.31 -2.19 -35.98
N ALA A 8 20.23 -2.70 -35.18
CA ALA A 8 20.11 -3.98 -34.51
C ALA A 8 18.93 -3.93 -33.51
N PRO A 9 18.06 -4.95 -33.49
CA PRO A 9 17.24 -5.21 -32.32
C PRO A 9 18.05 -6.06 -31.34
N VAL A 10 18.54 -5.43 -30.28
CA VAL A 10 18.69 -6.11 -28.99
C VAL A 10 17.28 -6.22 -28.43
N ALA A 11 16.76 -7.44 -28.27
CA ALA A 11 15.58 -7.67 -27.45
C ALA A 11 15.61 -9.07 -26.85
N PHE A 12 16.07 -9.09 -25.59
CA PHE A 12 15.73 -9.97 -24.47
C PHE A 12 15.13 -11.34 -24.78
N ALA A 13 15.89 -12.35 -24.34
CA ALA A 13 15.43 -13.71 -24.10
C ALA A 13 14.07 -13.71 -23.38
N ALA A 14 13.04 -14.20 -24.09
CA ALA A 14 11.85 -14.74 -23.46
C ALA A 14 12.25 -16.06 -22.79
N ALA A 15 12.67 -15.98 -21.53
CA ALA A 15 12.87 -17.13 -20.67
C ALA A 15 12.10 -16.88 -19.36
N SER A 16 10.81 -17.20 -19.38
CA SER A 16 10.05 -17.52 -18.17
C SER A 16 9.40 -18.89 -18.35
N VAL A 17 10.26 -19.91 -18.45
CA VAL A 17 9.86 -21.27 -18.11
C VAL A 17 9.66 -21.26 -16.59
N PRO A 18 8.46 -21.54 -16.06
CA PRO A 18 8.32 -21.72 -14.63
C PRO A 18 9.05 -23.02 -14.28
N SER A 19 10.11 -22.91 -13.48
CA SER A 19 10.72 -24.05 -12.80
C SER A 19 9.67 -24.63 -11.84
N TYR A 20 8.88 -25.57 -12.34
CA TYR A 20 8.00 -26.43 -11.57
C TYR A 20 8.89 -27.34 -10.71
N SER A 21 9.07 -26.98 -9.43
CA SER A 21 9.53 -27.93 -8.43
C SER A 21 8.31 -28.70 -7.92
N PRO A 22 8.22 -30.03 -8.12
CA PRO A 22 7.11 -30.83 -7.66
C PRO A 22 7.27 -31.05 -6.15
N GLY A 23 6.59 -30.25 -5.33
CA GLY A 23 6.59 -30.44 -3.88
C GLY A 23 5.91 -29.33 -3.06
N GLU A 24 5.82 -28.12 -3.58
CA GLU A 24 5.08 -27.04 -2.92
C GLU A 24 3.64 -27.06 -3.42
N LYS A 25 2.68 -27.30 -2.51
CA LYS A 25 1.30 -26.87 -2.75
C LYS A 25 1.39 -25.37 -2.98
N SER A 26 1.27 -24.92 -4.23
CA SER A 26 1.16 -23.50 -4.54
C SER A 26 -0.15 -23.01 -3.94
N VAL A 27 -0.10 -22.55 -2.70
CA VAL A 27 -1.15 -21.72 -2.14
C VAL A 27 -1.13 -20.47 -3.00
N TYR A 28 -2.01 -20.40 -4.00
CA TYR A 28 -2.20 -19.19 -4.78
C TYR A 28 -2.41 -18.05 -3.78
N LYS A 29 -1.45 -17.11 -3.71
CA LYS A 29 -1.52 -15.95 -2.83
C LYS A 29 -2.77 -15.17 -3.24
N THR A 30 -3.78 -15.14 -2.38
CA THR A 30 -5.05 -14.48 -2.69
C THR A 30 -4.96 -12.98 -2.45
N PHE A 31 -4.02 -12.53 -1.61
CA PHE A 31 -3.76 -11.13 -1.34
C PHE A 31 -2.25 -10.86 -1.35
N ASP A 32 -1.89 -9.61 -1.64
CA ASP A 32 -0.52 -9.11 -1.57
C ASP A 32 -0.52 -7.59 -1.34
N PHE A 33 -0.11 -7.16 -0.14
CA PHE A 33 -0.03 -5.74 0.20
C PHE A 33 1.03 -4.99 -0.60
N GLN A 34 1.92 -5.68 -1.32
CA GLN A 34 2.88 -5.03 -2.23
C GLN A 34 2.15 -4.24 -3.33
N THR A 35 0.95 -4.67 -3.72
CA THR A 35 0.12 -3.93 -4.69
C THR A 35 -0.29 -2.53 -4.18
N ALA A 36 -0.52 -2.38 -2.87
CA ALA A 36 -0.79 -1.08 -2.25
C ALA A 36 0.48 -0.21 -2.18
N VAL A 37 1.64 -0.81 -1.89
CA VAL A 37 2.94 -0.11 -1.98
C VAL A 37 3.16 0.42 -3.39
N THR A 38 3.02 -0.43 -4.41
CA THR A 38 3.22 -0.05 -5.82
C THR A 38 2.28 1.08 -6.24
N ALA A 39 1.00 1.00 -5.89
CA ALA A 39 0.05 2.08 -6.16
C ALA A 39 0.47 3.39 -5.46
N THR A 40 0.90 3.31 -4.20
CA THR A 40 1.36 4.48 -3.45
C THR A 40 2.56 5.14 -4.11
N THR A 41 3.58 4.36 -4.48
CA THR A 41 4.77 4.85 -5.18
C THR A 41 4.42 5.47 -6.55
N GLN A 42 3.50 4.87 -7.30
CA GLN A 42 3.08 5.36 -8.60
C GLN A 42 2.41 6.75 -8.51
N TYR A 43 1.56 6.97 -7.49
CA TYR A 43 0.75 8.18 -7.38
C TYR A 43 1.33 9.25 -6.46
N GLU A 44 2.37 8.95 -5.65
CA GLU A 44 2.98 9.90 -4.72
C GLU A 44 3.41 11.21 -5.39
N LYS A 45 4.11 11.13 -6.53
CA LYS A 45 4.58 12.33 -7.25
C LYS A 45 3.41 13.16 -7.83
N SER A 46 2.38 12.49 -8.34
CA SER A 46 1.20 13.16 -8.88
C SER A 46 0.45 13.90 -7.78
N ILE A 47 0.21 13.23 -6.65
CA ILE A 47 -0.49 13.83 -5.50
C ILE A 47 0.29 15.01 -4.92
N THR A 48 1.61 14.86 -4.72
CA THR A 48 2.45 15.94 -4.20
C THR A 48 2.45 17.16 -5.13
N SER A 49 2.48 16.95 -6.45
CA SER A 49 2.37 18.02 -7.44
C SER A 49 1.00 18.69 -7.44
N ALA A 50 -0.08 17.90 -7.43
CA ALA A 50 -1.45 18.40 -7.35
C ALA A 50 -1.70 19.20 -6.06
N CYS A 51 -1.11 18.76 -4.95
CA CYS A 51 -1.09 19.51 -3.69
C CYS A 51 -0.42 20.87 -3.81
N GLY A 52 0.71 20.96 -4.54
CA GLY A 52 1.38 22.22 -4.81
C GLY A 52 0.60 23.19 -5.70
N GLN A 53 -0.44 22.70 -6.40
CA GLN A 53 -1.27 23.47 -7.34
C GLN A 53 -2.72 23.65 -6.83
N ASP A 54 -3.01 23.28 -5.58
CA ASP A 54 -4.36 23.33 -4.98
C ASP A 54 -5.45 22.58 -5.78
N LYS A 55 -5.05 21.53 -6.51
CA LYS A 55 -5.95 20.69 -7.33
C LYS A 55 -6.59 19.60 -6.50
N VAL A 56 -7.65 19.96 -5.77
CA VAL A 56 -8.37 19.07 -4.86
C VAL A 56 -8.85 17.78 -5.54
N GLN A 57 -9.46 17.89 -6.73
CA GLN A 57 -10.06 16.73 -7.41
C GLN A 57 -9.01 15.73 -7.89
N ASP A 58 -7.87 16.21 -8.40
CA ASP A 58 -6.76 15.36 -8.83
C ASP A 58 -6.20 14.56 -7.62
N VAL A 59 -6.02 15.21 -6.47
CA VAL A 59 -5.59 14.53 -5.23
C VAL A 59 -6.59 13.46 -4.82
N ILE A 60 -7.89 13.76 -4.83
CA ILE A 60 -8.92 12.77 -4.46
C ILE A 60 -8.94 11.59 -5.45
N SER A 61 -8.80 11.87 -6.75
CA SER A 61 -8.75 10.84 -7.80
C SER A 61 -7.55 9.91 -7.60
N ASP A 62 -6.37 10.47 -7.38
CA ASP A 62 -5.16 9.68 -7.16
C ASP A 62 -5.22 8.88 -5.85
N LEU A 63 -5.79 9.45 -4.78
CA LEU A 63 -6.06 8.71 -3.55
C LEU A 63 -7.05 7.56 -3.77
N ASN A 64 -8.01 7.67 -4.69
CA ASN A 64 -8.89 6.55 -5.05
C ASN A 64 -8.13 5.42 -5.72
N HIS A 65 -7.15 5.74 -6.58
CA HIS A 65 -6.30 4.74 -7.21
C HIS A 65 -5.43 3.98 -6.20
N ILE A 66 -4.99 4.64 -5.12
CA ILE A 66 -4.31 3.97 -4.00
C ILE A 66 -5.30 3.18 -3.15
N TYR A 67 -6.49 3.72 -2.89
CA TYR A 67 -7.49 3.09 -2.02
C TYR A 67 -8.00 1.77 -2.56
N LYS A 68 -8.21 1.67 -3.88
CA LYS A 68 -8.76 0.48 -4.53
C LYS A 68 -7.98 -0.81 -4.18
N PRO A 69 -6.66 -0.91 -4.42
CA PRO A 69 -5.90 -2.10 -4.05
C PRO A 69 -5.86 -2.32 -2.53
N VAL A 70 -5.87 -1.27 -1.70
CA VAL A 70 -5.96 -1.43 -0.24
C VAL A 70 -7.27 -2.11 0.14
N ALA A 71 -8.40 -1.62 -0.36
CA ALA A 71 -9.71 -2.19 -0.08
C ALA A 71 -9.82 -3.63 -0.59
N GLU A 72 -9.41 -3.90 -1.83
CA GLU A 72 -9.44 -5.24 -2.41
C GLU A 72 -8.57 -6.23 -1.63
N ASN A 73 -7.35 -5.86 -1.25
CA ASN A 73 -6.49 -6.74 -0.46
C ASN A 73 -6.99 -6.91 0.97
N THR A 74 -7.59 -5.89 1.58
CA THR A 74 -8.17 -6.01 2.93
C THR A 74 -9.28 -7.06 2.94
N GLU A 75 -10.18 -7.04 1.95
CA GLU A 75 -11.26 -8.04 1.88
C GLU A 75 -10.72 -9.44 1.63
N LYS A 76 -9.75 -9.58 0.72
CA LYS A 76 -9.13 -10.88 0.45
C LYS A 76 -8.39 -11.41 1.66
N PHE A 77 -7.60 -10.56 2.32
CA PHE A 77 -6.86 -10.87 3.54
C PHE A 77 -7.79 -11.37 4.65
N ARG A 78 -8.80 -10.59 5.01
CA ARG A 78 -9.82 -10.96 6.00
C ARG A 78 -10.50 -12.30 5.69
N SER A 79 -10.69 -12.62 4.41
CA SER A 79 -11.38 -13.85 3.98
C SER A 79 -10.48 -15.09 3.92
N SER A 80 -9.15 -14.93 4.02
CA SER A 80 -8.22 -16.03 3.76
C SER A 80 -7.02 -16.09 4.70
N ILE A 81 -6.89 -15.19 5.67
CA ILE A 81 -5.77 -15.12 6.60
C ILE A 81 -5.47 -16.47 7.30
N GLU A 82 -6.50 -17.19 7.75
CA GLU A 82 -6.40 -18.51 8.40
C GLU A 82 -5.74 -19.59 7.50
N LYS A 83 -5.64 -19.36 6.19
CA LYS A 83 -5.04 -20.30 5.22
C LYS A 83 -3.53 -20.15 5.10
N TYR A 84 -2.93 -19.15 5.75
CA TYR A 84 -1.52 -18.84 5.63
C TYR A 84 -0.77 -19.08 6.94
N ASP A 85 0.50 -19.44 6.84
CA ASP A 85 1.37 -19.58 8.00
C ASP A 85 1.85 -18.23 8.56
N ALA A 86 2.34 -18.25 9.80
CA ALA A 86 2.78 -17.06 10.51
C ALA A 86 3.98 -16.35 9.85
N ASN A 87 4.82 -17.06 9.07
CA ASN A 87 5.96 -16.45 8.39
C ASN A 87 5.47 -15.57 7.25
N PHE A 88 4.58 -16.10 6.39
CA PHE A 88 3.96 -15.32 5.33
C PHE A 88 3.19 -14.12 5.88
N LEU A 89 2.42 -14.30 6.94
CA LEU A 89 1.67 -13.22 7.57
C LEU A 89 2.60 -12.15 8.17
N SER A 90 3.71 -12.55 8.78
CA SER A 90 4.72 -11.62 9.29
C SER A 90 5.39 -10.81 8.16
N GLU A 91 5.68 -11.44 7.02
CA GLU A 91 6.18 -10.72 5.83
C GLU A 91 5.16 -9.69 5.33
N GLN A 92 3.88 -10.07 5.26
CA GLN A 92 2.81 -9.17 4.85
C GLN A 92 2.62 -8.01 5.83
N ALA A 93 2.81 -8.23 7.14
CA ALA A 93 2.80 -7.16 8.14
C ALA A 93 3.95 -6.16 7.92
N VAL A 94 5.15 -6.63 7.55
CA VAL A 94 6.29 -5.77 7.20
C VAL A 94 6.00 -4.96 5.93
N ILE A 95 5.39 -5.58 4.91
CA ILE A 95 5.01 -4.88 3.68
C ILE A 95 3.94 -3.82 3.97
N PHE A 96 2.93 -4.16 4.78
CA PHE A 96 1.88 -3.24 5.19
C PHE A 96 2.43 -2.04 5.99
N SER A 97 3.35 -2.27 6.92
CA SER A 97 3.99 -1.18 7.66
C SER A 97 4.82 -0.27 6.74
N GLY A 98 5.49 -0.85 5.74
CA GLY A 98 6.17 -0.13 4.67
C GLY A 98 5.21 0.74 3.84
N PHE A 99 4.07 0.19 3.45
CA PHE A 99 3.00 0.95 2.79
C PHE A 99 2.54 2.14 3.63
N LEU A 100 2.26 1.95 4.93
CA LEU A 100 1.84 3.05 5.82
C LEU A 100 2.91 4.15 5.87
N LYS A 101 4.19 3.79 5.84
CA LYS A 101 5.28 4.76 5.82
C LYS A 101 5.35 5.55 4.52
N SER A 102 5.16 4.90 3.38
CA SER A 102 5.08 5.61 2.09
C SER A 102 3.82 6.50 2.03
N PHE A 103 2.69 6.02 2.55
CA PHE A 103 1.46 6.78 2.61
C PHE A 103 1.58 8.02 3.52
N GLU A 104 2.35 7.93 4.61
CA GLU A 104 2.68 9.07 5.48
C GLU A 104 3.28 10.25 4.70
N ASN A 105 4.12 10.00 3.68
CA ASN A 105 4.70 11.07 2.87
C ASN A 105 3.64 11.84 2.07
N ILE A 106 2.65 11.12 1.53
CA ILE A 106 1.50 11.73 0.85
C ILE A 106 0.68 12.55 1.86
N LEU A 107 0.42 11.99 3.04
CA LEU A 107 -0.33 12.66 4.10
C LEU A 107 0.36 13.95 4.56
N LYS A 108 1.70 13.97 4.64
CA LYS A 108 2.48 15.19 4.94
C LYS A 108 2.18 16.29 3.92
N ALA A 109 2.25 15.97 2.62
CA ALA A 109 1.99 16.94 1.56
C ALA A 109 0.54 17.48 1.61
N ILE A 110 -0.44 16.62 1.87
CA ILE A 110 -1.84 17.04 2.00
C ILE A 110 -2.05 17.90 3.25
N SER A 111 -1.44 17.54 4.38
CA SER A 111 -1.61 18.23 5.67
C SER A 111 -1.13 19.69 5.65
N GLN A 112 -0.23 20.03 4.74
CA GLN A 112 0.28 21.39 4.55
C GLN A 112 -0.67 22.28 3.74
N ARG A 113 -1.75 21.72 3.18
CA ARG A 113 -2.71 22.40 2.30
C ARG A 113 -4.12 22.32 2.87
N PRO A 114 -4.57 23.32 3.68
CA PRO A 114 -5.82 23.24 4.43
C PRO A 114 -7.06 22.88 3.60
N LYS A 115 -7.18 23.46 2.40
CA LYS A 115 -8.31 23.19 1.47
C LYS A 115 -8.35 21.73 1.01
N ILE A 116 -7.19 21.17 0.68
CA ILE A 116 -7.07 19.78 0.23
C ILE A 116 -7.32 18.84 1.41
N TYR A 117 -6.65 19.10 2.53
CA TYR A 117 -6.85 18.38 3.79
C TYR A 117 -8.33 18.22 4.13
N GLN A 118 -9.08 19.32 4.21
CA GLN A 118 -10.51 19.31 4.54
C GLN A 118 -11.33 18.48 3.54
N SER A 119 -10.98 18.55 2.26
CA SER A 119 -11.67 17.82 1.18
C SER A 119 -11.38 16.32 1.20
N CYS A 120 -10.24 15.90 1.75
CA CYS A 120 -9.81 14.50 1.82
C CYS A 120 -10.34 13.74 3.04
N ASN A 121 -10.98 14.39 4.01
CA ASN A 121 -11.43 13.77 5.26
C ASN A 121 -12.23 12.47 5.07
N ALA A 122 -13.20 12.46 4.15
CA ALA A 122 -13.98 11.25 3.86
C ALA A 122 -13.09 10.10 3.34
N LYS A 123 -12.05 10.42 2.58
CA LYS A 123 -11.09 9.45 2.06
C LYS A 123 -10.20 8.91 3.18
N PHE A 124 -9.72 9.77 4.08
CA PHE A 124 -8.95 9.36 5.26
C PHE A 124 -9.74 8.37 6.12
N SER A 125 -11.01 8.64 6.41
CA SER A 125 -11.85 7.70 7.16
C SER A 125 -12.01 6.35 6.44
N GLN A 126 -12.08 6.33 5.11
CA GLN A 126 -12.15 5.07 4.35
C GLN A 126 -10.86 4.26 4.48
N PHE A 127 -9.69 4.90 4.40
CA PHE A 127 -8.41 4.25 4.63
C PHE A 127 -8.29 3.75 6.07
N ASP A 128 -8.62 4.59 7.06
CA ASP A 128 -8.55 4.25 8.48
C ASP A 128 -9.35 3.00 8.82
N ASN A 129 -10.57 2.88 8.28
CA ASN A 129 -11.39 1.68 8.42
C ASN A 129 -10.68 0.43 7.89
N LYS A 130 -10.00 0.52 6.73
CA LYS A 130 -9.27 -0.62 6.17
C LYS A 130 -8.00 -0.94 6.96
N PHE A 131 -7.28 0.06 7.43
CA PHE A 131 -6.09 -0.14 8.25
C PHE A 131 -6.44 -0.81 9.58
N SER A 132 -7.53 -0.36 10.21
CA SER A 132 -8.05 -0.96 11.45
C SER A 132 -8.37 -2.43 11.23
N VAL A 133 -9.12 -2.78 10.16
CA VAL A 133 -9.40 -4.18 9.82
C VAL A 133 -8.11 -4.98 9.64
N ILE A 134 -7.14 -4.51 8.84
CA ILE A 134 -5.88 -5.23 8.63
C ILE A 134 -5.16 -5.51 9.96
N ILE A 135 -5.07 -4.52 10.84
CA ILE A 135 -4.38 -4.66 12.13
C ILE A 135 -5.13 -5.63 13.05
N THR A 136 -6.46 -5.50 13.14
CA THR A 136 -7.28 -6.41 13.95
C THR A 136 -7.16 -7.85 13.47
N GLU A 137 -7.14 -8.09 12.16
CA GLU A 137 -7.00 -9.43 11.58
C GLU A 137 -5.61 -10.02 11.90
N PHE A 138 -4.52 -9.27 11.73
CA PHE A 138 -3.19 -9.74 12.16
C PHE A 138 -3.15 -10.09 13.65
N LYS A 139 -3.77 -9.27 14.50
CA LYS A 139 -3.84 -9.53 15.94
C LYS A 139 -4.67 -10.76 16.30
N ARG A 140 -5.78 -10.99 15.59
CA ARG A 140 -6.64 -12.15 15.81
C ARG A 140 -5.89 -13.45 15.54
N ASP A 141 -5.01 -13.45 14.55
CA ASP A 141 -4.16 -14.59 14.18
C ASP A 141 -2.79 -14.57 14.89
N ASP A 142 -2.70 -13.91 16.06
CA ASP A 142 -1.54 -13.86 16.95
C ASP A 142 -0.22 -13.37 16.30
N ILE A 143 -0.31 -12.59 15.22
CA ILE A 143 0.87 -12.04 14.53
C ILE A 143 1.42 -10.84 15.29
N ASN A 144 2.68 -10.95 15.72
CA ASN A 144 3.38 -9.87 16.41
C ASN A 144 3.73 -8.73 15.43
N LEU A 145 3.02 -7.62 15.52
CA LEU A 145 3.24 -6.44 14.69
C LEU A 145 4.44 -5.59 15.15
N GLY A 146 4.94 -5.74 16.37
CA GLY A 146 6.03 -4.94 16.92
C GLY A 146 7.27 -4.85 16.02
N PRO A 147 7.83 -5.98 15.53
CA PRO A 147 8.96 -5.99 14.60
C PRO A 147 8.69 -5.30 13.26
N ALA A 148 7.45 -5.35 12.76
CA ALA A 148 7.10 -4.71 11.50
C ALA A 148 7.05 -3.18 11.63
N PHE A 149 6.49 -2.68 12.73
CA PHE A 149 6.32 -1.23 12.95
C PHE A 149 7.57 -0.55 13.54
N SER A 150 8.43 -1.28 14.27
CA SER A 150 9.70 -0.74 14.78
C SER A 150 10.66 -0.32 13.67
N LYS A 151 10.60 -0.97 12.50
CA LYS A 151 11.47 -0.67 11.34
C LYS A 151 11.09 0.61 10.61
N VAL A 152 9.81 0.99 10.61
CA VAL A 152 9.31 2.08 9.76
C VAL A 152 9.06 3.39 10.50
N LYS A 153 9.00 3.37 11.84
CA LYS A 153 8.77 4.53 12.72
C LYS A 153 7.78 5.55 12.12
N LEU A 154 6.50 5.26 12.27
CA LEU A 154 5.42 6.09 11.76
C LEU A 154 5.26 7.39 12.58
N ASP A 155 4.90 8.48 11.91
CA ASP A 155 4.48 9.73 12.53
C ASP A 155 3.02 9.62 12.99
N ILE A 156 2.82 8.92 14.11
CA ILE A 156 1.49 8.66 14.68
C ILE A 156 0.71 9.96 14.95
N SER A 157 1.41 11.03 15.33
CA SER A 157 0.81 12.35 15.55
C SER A 157 0.21 12.94 14.28
N LEU A 158 0.87 12.79 13.13
CA LEU A 158 0.31 13.19 11.84
C LEU A 158 -0.96 12.40 11.50
N PHE A 159 -0.93 11.07 11.64
CA PHE A 159 -2.09 10.23 11.38
C PHE A 159 -3.28 10.64 12.28
N ALA A 160 -3.04 10.79 13.59
CA ALA A 160 -4.06 11.24 14.53
C ALA A 160 -4.63 12.62 14.19
N LYS A 161 -3.76 13.58 13.81
CA LYS A 161 -4.18 14.93 13.37
C LYS A 161 -5.10 14.88 12.16
N LEU A 162 -4.89 13.92 11.26
CA LEU A 162 -5.69 13.71 10.06
C LEU A 162 -6.94 12.85 10.30
N GLY A 163 -7.21 12.48 11.56
CA GLY A 163 -8.42 11.77 11.98
C GLY A 163 -8.33 10.25 11.90
N PHE A 164 -7.15 9.68 11.61
CA PHE A 164 -6.93 8.24 11.69
C PHE A 164 -6.94 7.78 13.15
N LYS A 165 -7.40 6.56 13.40
CA LYS A 165 -7.54 5.94 14.72
C LYS A 165 -6.91 4.55 14.80
N PHE A 166 -6.50 3.94 13.67
CA PHE A 166 -5.88 2.62 13.65
C PHE A 166 -4.66 2.48 14.59
N GLN A 167 -3.97 3.56 14.92
CA GLN A 167 -2.84 3.53 15.85
C GLN A 167 -3.22 3.06 17.26
N GLN A 168 -4.48 3.26 17.68
CA GLN A 168 -4.98 2.75 18.97
C GLN A 168 -5.01 1.22 18.96
N GLU A 169 -5.33 0.63 17.81
CA GLU A 169 -5.22 -0.81 17.59
C GLU A 169 -3.77 -1.29 17.57
N LEU A 170 -2.76 -0.43 17.49
CA LEU A 170 -1.35 -0.82 17.63
C LEU A 170 -0.83 -0.67 19.06
N GLY A 171 -1.62 -0.06 19.96
CA GLY A 171 -1.24 0.22 21.34
C GLY A 171 -0.48 1.54 21.53
N TYR A 172 -0.63 2.49 20.60
CA TYR A 172 -0.08 3.85 20.70
C TYR A 172 -1.09 4.87 21.24
#